data_AF-A0A9X1MPQ5-F1
#
_entry.id   AF-A0A9X1MPQ5-F1
#
_cell.length_a   1.000
_cell.length_b   1.000
_cell.length_c   1.000
_cell.angle_alpha   90.00
_cell.angle_beta   90.00
_cell.angle_gamma   90.00
#
_symmetry.space_group_name_H-M   'P 1'
#
loop_
_entity.id
_entity.type
_entity.pdbx_description
1 polymer ?
#
loop_
_entity_poly.entity_id
_entity_poly.type
_entity_poly.pdbx_seq_one_letter_code
_entity_poly.pdbx_strand_id
1 'polypeptide(L)'
;MNEHPRKPLKSGDVYSAEILRDEYGMNAANRPYFTIDPAEVPEHLRDLIPYAERWAISCDVTRGDYRDQQPEEDIAAFYYDVLPYIEQINEWLDSNPRAGDFTIPLPDAEYHFLILLKAHAEAYQPTEEDIRRREEQWAIWRRQREREKALAAVDDAFRAKDYQQVVRLLTPYEEDLDKVLTAKLNLARKRAQ
;
A
#
# COMPACT_ATOMS: atom_id res chain seq x y z
N MET A 1 -26.53 -21.74 0.75
CA MET A 1 -26.95 -20.83 1.85
C MET A 1 -26.09 -21.18 3.04
N ASN A 2 -25.32 -20.23 3.59
CA ASN A 2 -24.45 -20.50 4.73
C ASN A 2 -25.24 -20.46 6.05
N GLU A 3 -25.11 -21.51 6.86
CA GLU A 3 -25.96 -21.82 8.02
C GLU A 3 -25.50 -21.20 9.35
N HIS A 4 -24.50 -20.31 9.35
CA HIS A 4 -24.04 -19.66 10.58
C HIS A 4 -24.54 -18.21 10.68
N PRO A 5 -25.32 -17.86 11.73
CA PRO A 5 -25.75 -16.48 11.94
C PRO A 5 -24.53 -15.61 12.24
N ARG A 6 -24.24 -14.67 11.32
CA ARG A 6 -23.10 -13.76 11.40
C ARG A 6 -23.26 -12.82 12.58
N LYS A 7 -22.19 -12.64 13.36
CA LYS A 7 -22.15 -11.60 14.40
C LYS A 7 -22.15 -10.24 13.70
N PRO A 8 -23.04 -9.29 14.06
CA PRO A 8 -22.99 -7.95 13.46
C PRO A 8 -21.76 -7.20 13.96
N LEU A 9 -21.04 -6.51 13.07
CA LEU A 9 -20.01 -5.56 13.46
C LEU A 9 -20.65 -4.35 14.13
N LYS A 10 -20.02 -3.86 15.21
CA LYS A 10 -20.41 -2.60 15.83
C LYS A 10 -19.59 -1.46 15.24
N SER A 11 -20.16 -0.26 15.22
CA SER A 11 -19.42 0.94 14.81
C SER A 11 -18.19 1.14 15.70
N GLY A 12 -17.02 1.32 15.07
CA GLY A 12 -15.74 1.49 15.75
C GLY A 12 -14.98 0.19 16.06
N ASP A 13 -15.55 -0.98 15.77
CA ASP A 13 -14.84 -2.25 15.90
C ASP A 13 -13.67 -2.33 14.89
N VAL A 14 -12.49 -2.73 15.37
CA VAL A 14 -11.31 -3.01 14.55
C VAL A 14 -10.78 -4.39 14.92
N TYR A 15 -10.67 -5.27 13.92
CA TYR A 15 -10.19 -6.64 14.08
C TYR A 15 -9.16 -6.98 13.00
N SER A 16 -8.41 -8.06 13.21
CA SER A 16 -7.56 -8.63 12.16
C SER A 16 -8.41 -9.20 11.01
N ALA A 17 -7.80 -9.31 9.82
CA ALA A 17 -8.44 -9.94 8.67
C ALA A 17 -8.89 -11.38 8.97
N GLU A 18 -8.12 -12.13 9.77
CA GLU A 18 -8.46 -13.48 10.22
C GLU A 18 -9.78 -13.51 11.00
N ILE A 19 -9.94 -12.67 12.02
CA ILE A 19 -11.18 -12.58 12.81
C ILE A 19 -12.36 -12.18 11.91
N LEU A 20 -12.17 -11.22 11.01
CA LEU A 20 -13.22 -10.77 10.09
C LEU A 20 -13.66 -11.87 9.11
N ARG A 21 -12.74 -12.74 8.67
CA ARG A 21 -13.08 -13.91 7.84
C ARG A 21 -13.87 -14.96 8.61
N ASP A 22 -13.36 -15.34 9.79
CA ASP A 22 -13.82 -16.53 10.50
C ASP A 22 -15.11 -16.27 11.30
N GLU A 23 -15.20 -15.13 11.98
CA GLU A 23 -16.36 -14.81 12.82
C GLU A 23 -17.44 -13.99 12.08
N TYR A 24 -17.04 -13.18 11.11
CA TYR A 24 -17.93 -12.22 10.43
C TYR A 24 -18.25 -12.60 8.99
N GLY A 25 -17.62 -13.65 8.45
CA GLY A 25 -17.91 -14.17 7.12
C GLY A 25 -17.41 -13.28 5.98
N MET A 26 -16.42 -12.42 6.22
CA MET A 26 -15.78 -11.58 5.20
C MET A 26 -14.74 -12.38 4.41
N ASN A 27 -15.18 -13.48 3.78
CA ASN A 27 -14.33 -14.45 3.11
C ASN A 27 -14.83 -14.77 1.69
N ALA A 28 -13.96 -15.36 0.87
CA ALA A 28 -14.17 -15.63 -0.55
C ALA A 28 -15.46 -16.40 -0.83
N ALA A 29 -15.78 -17.40 -0.01
CA ALA A 29 -16.98 -18.22 -0.14
C ALA A 29 -18.28 -17.43 0.07
N ASN A 30 -18.21 -16.31 0.77
CA ASN A 30 -19.34 -15.41 1.06
C ASN A 30 -19.32 -14.12 0.23
N ARG A 31 -18.46 -14.03 -0.79
CA ARG A 31 -18.36 -12.82 -1.61
C ARG A 31 -19.68 -12.51 -2.32
N PRO A 32 -20.04 -11.21 -2.47
CA PRO A 32 -21.20 -10.83 -3.27
C PRO A 32 -20.94 -11.14 -4.75
N TYR A 33 -22.02 -11.48 -5.45
CA TYR A 33 -22.06 -11.57 -6.91
C TYR A 33 -22.95 -10.46 -7.44
N PHE A 34 -22.57 -9.89 -8.57
CA PHE A 34 -23.30 -8.85 -9.27
C PHE A 34 -23.09 -9.03 -10.77
N THR A 35 -23.90 -8.33 -11.56
CA THR A 35 -23.81 -8.30 -13.01
C THR A 35 -23.79 -6.85 -13.44
N ILE A 36 -22.84 -6.49 -14.29
CA ILE A 36 -22.70 -5.12 -14.80
C ILE A 36 -23.52 -4.99 -16.07
N ASP A 37 -24.31 -3.92 -16.19
CA ASP A 37 -24.97 -3.59 -17.46
C ASP A 37 -23.93 -3.09 -18.48
N PRO A 38 -23.71 -3.79 -19.61
CA PRO A 38 -22.76 -3.33 -20.62
C PRO A 38 -23.12 -1.98 -21.25
N ALA A 39 -24.38 -1.55 -21.17
CA ALA A 39 -24.81 -0.23 -21.66
C ALA A 39 -24.22 0.93 -20.83
N GLU A 40 -23.88 0.68 -19.56
CA GLU A 40 -23.24 1.66 -18.68
C GLU A 40 -21.72 1.74 -18.87
N VAL A 41 -21.13 0.78 -19.61
CA VAL A 41 -19.67 0.69 -19.83
C VAL A 41 -19.31 1.17 -21.25
N PRO A 42 -18.27 2.00 -21.41
CA PRO A 42 -17.74 2.37 -22.72
C PRO A 42 -17.41 1.15 -23.57
N GLU A 43 -17.74 1.19 -24.87
CA GLU A 43 -17.67 0.02 -25.76
C GLU A 43 -16.30 -0.68 -25.74
N HIS A 44 -15.21 0.09 -25.73
CA HIS A 44 -13.84 -0.43 -25.72
C HIS A 44 -13.40 -1.06 -24.38
N LEU A 45 -14.18 -0.89 -23.30
CA LEU A 45 -13.92 -1.47 -21.97
C LEU A 45 -14.85 -2.65 -21.65
N ARG A 46 -15.85 -2.95 -22.49
CA ARG A 46 -16.86 -3.98 -22.20
C ARG A 46 -16.27 -5.38 -22.08
N ASP A 47 -15.17 -5.66 -22.77
CA ASP A 47 -14.46 -6.93 -22.66
C ASP A 47 -13.86 -7.17 -21.27
N LEU A 48 -13.75 -6.12 -20.44
CA LEU A 48 -13.30 -6.21 -19.05
C LEU A 48 -14.42 -6.53 -18.06
N ILE A 49 -15.69 -6.52 -18.48
CA ILE A 49 -16.83 -6.82 -17.60
C ILE A 49 -16.68 -8.17 -16.88
N PRO A 50 -16.28 -9.28 -17.54
CA PRO A 50 -16.04 -10.54 -16.85
C PRO A 50 -14.97 -10.45 -15.75
N TYR A 51 -13.92 -9.64 -15.95
CA TYR A 51 -12.92 -9.39 -14.92
C TYR A 51 -13.50 -8.56 -13.77
N ALA A 52 -14.27 -7.51 -14.07
CA ALA A 52 -14.94 -6.71 -13.05
C ALA A 52 -15.88 -7.55 -12.18
N GLU A 53 -16.77 -8.35 -12.78
CA GLU A 53 -17.71 -9.23 -12.06
C GLU A 53 -17.00 -10.29 -11.21
N ARG A 54 -15.83 -10.77 -11.67
CA ARG A 54 -15.04 -11.76 -10.92
C ARG A 54 -14.23 -11.12 -9.80
N TRP A 55 -13.51 -10.04 -10.08
CA TRP A 55 -12.44 -9.51 -9.21
C TRP A 55 -12.83 -8.27 -8.42
N ALA A 56 -13.86 -7.52 -8.81
CA ALA A 56 -14.24 -6.26 -8.16
C ALA A 56 -15.05 -6.46 -6.87
N ILE A 57 -14.44 -7.16 -5.91
CA ILE A 57 -14.95 -7.42 -4.57
C ILE A 57 -14.65 -6.20 -3.69
N SER A 58 -15.68 -5.49 -3.21
CA SER A 58 -15.49 -4.21 -2.52
C SER A 58 -14.79 -4.30 -1.15
N CYS A 59 -14.99 -5.40 -0.41
CA CYS A 59 -14.37 -5.60 0.89
C CYS A 59 -12.93 -6.11 0.74
N ASP A 60 -11.95 -5.33 1.22
CA ASP A 60 -10.52 -5.65 1.11
C ASP A 60 -10.16 -7.01 1.75
N VAL A 61 -10.80 -7.37 2.87
CA VAL A 61 -10.60 -8.67 3.53
C VAL A 61 -11.08 -9.82 2.66
N THR A 62 -12.30 -9.71 2.13
CA THR A 62 -12.89 -10.71 1.24
C THR A 62 -12.12 -10.82 -0.07
N ARG A 63 -11.67 -9.69 -0.63
CA ARG A 63 -10.92 -9.64 -1.88
C ARG A 63 -9.53 -10.26 -1.74
N GLY A 64 -8.83 -9.95 -0.65
CA GLY A 64 -7.56 -10.58 -0.30
C GLY A 64 -7.71 -12.09 -0.14
N ASP A 65 -8.72 -12.54 0.60
CA ASP A 65 -9.01 -13.96 0.77
C ASP A 65 -9.33 -14.67 -0.55
N TYR A 66 -10.11 -14.04 -1.44
CA TYR A 66 -10.42 -14.58 -2.76
C TYR A 66 -9.16 -14.72 -3.62
N ARG A 67 -8.33 -13.67 -3.69
CA ARG A 67 -7.07 -13.67 -4.42
C ARG A 67 -6.13 -14.77 -3.92
N ASP A 68 -5.96 -14.90 -2.61
CA ASP A 68 -5.03 -15.87 -2.00
C ASP A 68 -5.46 -17.33 -2.24
N GLN A 69 -6.72 -17.56 -2.65
CA GLN A 69 -7.25 -18.88 -3.05
C GLN A 69 -7.19 -19.14 -4.56
N GLN A 70 -6.80 -18.16 -5.39
CA GLN A 70 -6.68 -18.34 -6.83
C GLN A 70 -5.30 -18.92 -7.20
N PRO A 71 -5.20 -19.69 -8.30
CA PRO A 71 -3.91 -20.05 -8.89
C PRO A 71 -3.09 -18.80 -9.26
N GLU A 72 -1.77 -18.90 -9.14
CA GLU A 72 -0.86 -17.80 -9.49
C GLU A 72 -1.00 -17.38 -10.96
N GLU A 73 -1.16 -18.35 -11.85
CA GLU A 73 -1.41 -18.15 -13.29
C GLU A 73 -2.71 -17.37 -13.57
N ASP A 74 -3.77 -17.61 -12.79
CA ASP A 74 -5.04 -16.89 -12.89
C ASP A 74 -4.89 -15.43 -12.45
N ILE A 75 -4.13 -15.18 -11.37
CA ILE A 75 -3.83 -13.84 -10.87
C ILE A 75 -2.99 -13.07 -11.90
N ALA A 76 -1.96 -13.73 -12.46
CA ALA A 76 -1.09 -13.14 -13.46
C ALA A 76 -1.87 -12.81 -14.75
N ALA A 77 -2.71 -13.72 -15.24
CA ALA A 77 -3.57 -13.47 -16.39
C ALA A 77 -4.46 -12.24 -16.15
N PHE A 78 -5.17 -12.21 -15.02
CA PHE A 78 -5.98 -11.05 -14.63
C PHE A 78 -5.18 -9.73 -14.64
N TYR A 79 -3.99 -9.74 -14.04
CA TYR A 79 -3.12 -8.56 -14.01
C TYR A 79 -2.77 -8.10 -15.42
N TYR A 80 -2.20 -8.98 -16.25
CA TYR A 80 -1.72 -8.62 -17.58
C TYR A 80 -2.84 -8.31 -18.59
N ASP A 81 -4.03 -8.90 -18.42
CA ASP A 81 -5.17 -8.62 -19.29
C ASP A 81 -5.79 -7.24 -19.02
N VAL A 82 -5.78 -6.78 -17.76
CA VAL A 82 -6.33 -5.47 -17.38
C VAL A 82 -5.30 -4.35 -17.53
N LEU A 83 -4.00 -4.63 -17.37
CA LEU A 83 -2.92 -3.65 -17.41
C LEU A 83 -2.97 -2.65 -18.59
N PRO A 84 -3.26 -3.05 -19.85
CA PRO A 84 -3.29 -2.14 -21.00
C PRO A 84 -4.43 -1.11 -20.94
N TYR A 85 -5.44 -1.33 -20.11
CA TYR A 85 -6.66 -0.52 -20.04
C TYR A 85 -6.68 0.41 -18.83
N ILE A 86 -5.69 0.35 -17.94
CA ILE A 86 -5.67 1.13 -16.68
C ILE A 86 -5.85 2.62 -16.94
N GLU A 87 -5.17 3.18 -17.94
CA GLU A 87 -5.30 4.59 -18.28
C GLU A 87 -6.71 4.93 -18.77
N GLN A 88 -7.27 4.13 -19.68
CA GLN A 88 -8.62 4.34 -20.23
C GLN A 88 -9.72 4.21 -19.16
N ILE A 89 -9.56 3.27 -18.22
CA ILE A 89 -10.48 3.14 -17.09
C ILE A 89 -10.40 4.40 -16.22
N ASN A 90 -9.20 4.88 -15.87
CA ASN A 90 -9.06 6.10 -15.09
C ASN A 90 -9.64 7.32 -15.82
N GLU A 91 -9.38 7.48 -17.12
CA GLU A 91 -9.95 8.56 -17.92
C GLU A 91 -11.49 8.52 -17.93
N TRP A 92 -12.08 7.33 -18.06
CA TRP A 92 -13.52 7.18 -17.99
C TRP A 92 -14.06 7.53 -16.59
N LEU A 93 -13.44 7.04 -15.52
CA LEU A 93 -13.85 7.35 -14.15
C LEU A 93 -13.72 8.85 -13.84
N ASP A 94 -12.64 9.48 -14.28
CA ASP A 94 -12.36 10.91 -14.10
C ASP A 94 -13.28 11.80 -14.95
N SER A 95 -13.83 11.27 -16.06
CA SER A 95 -14.82 11.99 -16.87
C SER A 95 -16.16 12.18 -16.14
N ASN A 96 -16.42 11.39 -15.10
CA ASN A 96 -17.62 11.54 -14.29
C ASN A 96 -17.50 12.83 -13.45
N PRO A 97 -18.40 13.82 -13.60
CA PRO A 97 -18.29 15.10 -12.88
C PRO A 97 -18.48 14.95 -11.35
N ARG A 98 -18.85 13.77 -10.88
CA ARG A 98 -18.94 13.41 -9.46
C ARG A 98 -17.65 12.77 -8.93
N ALA A 99 -16.69 12.47 -9.79
CA ALA A 99 -15.40 11.92 -9.39
C ALA A 99 -14.70 12.91 -8.44
N GLY A 100 -14.62 12.53 -7.16
CA GLY A 100 -14.04 13.35 -6.09
C GLY A 100 -15.05 13.85 -5.04
N ASP A 101 -16.36 13.75 -5.29
CA ASP A 101 -17.38 13.98 -4.26
C ASP A 101 -17.78 12.66 -3.59
N PHE A 102 -17.11 12.33 -2.47
CA PHE A 102 -17.36 11.11 -1.71
C PHE A 102 -18.75 11.06 -1.04
N THR A 103 -19.56 12.13 -1.14
CA THR A 103 -20.92 12.14 -0.61
C THR A 103 -21.95 11.61 -1.61
N ILE A 104 -21.58 11.51 -2.90
CA ILE A 104 -22.46 11.01 -3.95
C ILE A 104 -21.93 9.65 -4.42
N PRO A 105 -22.74 8.57 -4.35
CA PRO A 105 -22.31 7.29 -4.88
C PRO A 105 -22.09 7.39 -6.39
N LEU A 106 -21.02 6.75 -6.86
CA LEU A 106 -20.80 6.49 -8.28
C LEU A 106 -21.93 5.58 -8.81
N PRO A 107 -22.27 5.65 -10.10
CA PRO A 107 -23.11 4.62 -10.70
C PRO A 107 -22.43 3.25 -10.62
N ASP A 108 -23.22 2.18 -10.73
CA ASP A 108 -22.80 0.83 -10.38
C ASP A 108 -21.61 0.37 -11.22
N ALA A 109 -21.65 0.58 -12.54
CA ALA A 109 -20.54 0.22 -13.43
C ALA A 109 -19.23 0.93 -13.08
N GLU A 110 -19.24 2.26 -12.90
CA GLU A 110 -18.04 3.01 -12.47
C GLU A 110 -17.54 2.55 -11.10
N TYR A 111 -18.44 2.29 -10.16
CA TYR A 111 -18.05 1.77 -8.85
C TYR A 111 -17.32 0.44 -8.98
N HIS A 112 -17.86 -0.50 -9.77
CA HIS A 112 -17.23 -1.80 -9.96
C HIS A 112 -15.90 -1.71 -10.72
N PHE A 113 -15.76 -0.82 -11.70
CA PHE A 113 -14.47 -0.59 -12.35
C PHE A 113 -13.44 0.11 -11.46
N LEU A 114 -13.87 1.00 -10.57
CA LEU A 114 -13.00 1.54 -9.52
C LEU A 114 -12.49 0.43 -8.60
N ILE A 115 -13.36 -0.50 -8.18
CA ILE A 115 -12.94 -1.64 -7.36
C ILE A 115 -12.08 -2.63 -8.18
N LEU A 116 -12.31 -2.79 -9.49
CA LEU A 116 -11.44 -3.56 -10.39
C LEU A 116 -10.01 -3.00 -10.38
N LEU A 117 -9.83 -1.67 -10.45
CA LEU A 117 -8.51 -1.05 -10.38
C LEU A 117 -7.81 -1.33 -9.05
N LYS A 118 -8.54 -1.35 -7.93
CA LYS A 118 -7.99 -1.76 -6.62
C LYS A 118 -7.55 -3.22 -6.62
N ALA A 119 -8.39 -4.11 -7.15
CA ALA A 119 -8.07 -5.53 -7.28
C ALA A 119 -6.82 -5.74 -8.15
N HIS A 120 -6.71 -5.02 -9.27
CA HIS A 120 -5.55 -5.07 -10.16
C HIS A 120 -4.28 -4.60 -9.46
N ALA A 121 -4.33 -3.48 -8.72
CA ALA A 121 -3.19 -2.99 -7.96
C ALA A 121 -2.71 -4.01 -6.89
N GLU A 122 -3.63 -4.76 -6.31
CA GLU A 122 -3.36 -5.83 -5.35
C GLU A 122 -2.89 -7.15 -5.97
N ALA A 123 -3.15 -7.35 -7.25
CA ALA A 123 -2.65 -8.49 -8.03
C ALA A 123 -1.22 -8.27 -8.55
N TYR A 124 -0.69 -7.04 -8.43
CA TYR A 124 0.66 -6.71 -8.87
C TYR A 124 1.70 -7.57 -8.15
N GLN A 125 2.46 -8.31 -8.95
CA GLN A 125 3.63 -9.04 -8.50
C GLN A 125 4.88 -8.22 -8.84
N PRO A 126 5.63 -7.72 -7.85
CA PRO A 126 6.81 -6.91 -8.11
C PRO A 126 7.90 -7.76 -8.78
N THR A 127 8.52 -7.21 -9.81
CA THR A 127 9.70 -7.83 -10.43
C THR A 127 10.90 -7.81 -9.48
N GLU A 128 11.92 -8.63 -9.74
CA GLU A 128 13.18 -8.56 -8.97
C GLU A 128 13.80 -7.15 -8.99
N GLU A 129 13.67 -6.44 -10.12
CA GLU A 129 14.13 -5.06 -10.24
C GLU A 129 13.31 -4.09 -9.36
N ASP A 130 11.99 -4.26 -9.31
CA ASP A 130 11.12 -3.46 -8.45
C ASP A 130 11.43 -3.68 -6.96
N ILE A 131 11.68 -4.93 -6.58
CA ILE A 131 12.12 -5.30 -5.23
C ILE A 131 13.44 -4.60 -4.91
N ARG A 132 14.46 -4.73 -5.78
CA ARG A 132 15.77 -4.09 -5.59
C ARG A 132 15.66 -2.57 -5.45
N ARG A 133 14.91 -1.92 -6.35
CA ARG A 133 14.69 -0.46 -6.30
C ARG A 133 14.02 -0.01 -5.01
N ARG A 134 13.03 -0.77 -4.53
CA ARG A 134 12.37 -0.51 -3.24
C ARG A 134 13.36 -0.64 -2.08
N GLU A 135 14.19 -1.68 -2.08
CA GLU A 135 15.20 -1.88 -1.05
C GLU A 135 16.24 -0.76 -1.01
N GLU A 136 16.68 -0.28 -2.17
CA GLU A 136 17.58 0.88 -2.29
C GLU A 136 16.95 2.14 -1.71
N GLN A 137 15.71 2.44 -2.09
CA GLN A 137 14.95 3.58 -1.54
C GLN A 137 14.76 3.46 -0.02
N TRP A 138 14.45 2.26 0.47
CA TRP A 138 14.30 1.99 1.89
C TRP A 138 15.63 2.10 2.64
N ALA A 139 16.76 1.72 2.02
CA ALA A 139 18.08 1.91 2.60
C ALA A 139 18.42 3.40 2.72
N ILE A 140 18.12 4.21 1.71
CA ILE A 140 18.28 5.67 1.75
C ILE A 140 17.44 6.27 2.89
N TRP A 141 16.14 5.92 2.94
CA TRP A 141 15.23 6.41 3.97
C TRP A 141 15.67 5.98 5.38
N ARG A 142 16.09 4.72 5.57
CA ARG A 142 16.62 4.22 6.84
C ARG A 142 17.87 4.98 7.26
N ARG A 143 18.83 5.15 6.35
CA ARG A 143 20.06 5.92 6.59
C ARG A 143 19.76 7.36 6.99
N GLN A 144 18.80 8.01 6.32
CA GLN A 144 18.37 9.37 6.68
C GLN A 144 17.76 9.42 8.09
N ARG A 145 16.86 8.48 8.43
CA ARG A 145 16.23 8.41 9.74
C ARG A 145 17.22 8.10 10.86
N GLU A 146 18.18 7.22 10.62
CA GLU A 146 19.27 6.92 11.55
C GLU A 146 20.18 8.14 11.75
N ARG A 147 20.48 8.88 10.68
CA ARG A 147 21.21 10.15 10.77
C ARG A 147 20.45 11.16 11.61
N GLU A 148 19.17 11.39 11.36
CA GLU A 148 18.34 12.33 12.14
C GLU A 148 18.35 11.98 13.63
N LYS A 149 18.19 10.69 13.96
CA LYS A 149 18.28 10.21 15.35
C LYS A 149 19.66 10.42 15.95
N ALA A 150 20.72 10.15 15.20
CA ALA A 150 22.09 10.35 15.65
C ALA A 150 22.37 11.83 15.92
N LEU A 151 21.97 12.72 15.00
CA LEU A 151 22.13 14.17 15.16
C LEU A 151 21.35 14.72 16.35
N ALA A 152 20.14 14.24 16.59
CA ALA A 152 19.36 14.61 17.77
C ALA A 152 20.08 14.21 19.08
N ALA A 153 20.71 13.03 19.12
CA ALA A 153 21.42 12.52 20.29
C ALA A 153 22.81 13.16 20.51
N VAL A 154 23.40 13.76 19.47
CA VAL A 154 24.75 14.36 19.54
C VAL A 154 24.79 15.55 20.49
N ASP A 155 23.76 16.37 20.53
CA ASP A 155 23.75 17.55 21.40
C ASP A 155 23.72 17.17 22.87
N ASP A 156 22.94 16.14 23.23
CA ASP A 156 22.89 15.63 24.60
C ASP A 156 24.21 14.96 25.00
N ALA A 157 24.78 14.12 24.13
CA ALA A 157 26.09 13.49 24.37
C ALA A 157 27.20 14.54 24.51
N PHE A 158 27.19 15.57 23.66
CA PHE A 158 28.17 16.65 23.70
C PHE A 158 28.03 17.51 24.97
N ARG A 159 26.81 17.82 25.41
CA ARG A 159 26.55 18.51 26.69
C ARG A 159 26.99 17.69 27.89
N ALA A 160 26.77 16.38 27.85
CA ALA A 160 27.23 15.43 28.87
C ALA A 160 28.75 15.19 28.84
N LYS A 161 29.47 15.76 27.86
CA LYS A 161 30.90 15.52 27.60
C LYS A 161 31.24 14.05 27.32
N ASP A 162 30.27 13.28 26.84
CA ASP A 162 30.48 11.91 26.36
C ASP A 162 31.03 11.97 24.92
N TYR A 163 32.32 12.29 24.82
CA TYR A 163 32.98 12.48 23.54
C TYR A 163 33.13 11.17 22.74
N GLN A 164 33.21 10.02 23.40
CA GLN A 164 33.20 8.73 22.71
C GLN A 164 31.86 8.50 22.01
N GLN A 165 30.75 8.83 22.68
CA GLN A 165 29.43 8.75 22.08
C GLN A 165 29.27 9.71 20.90
N VAL A 166 29.75 10.95 21.01
CA VAL A 166 29.73 11.90 19.89
C VAL A 166 30.50 11.36 18.68
N VAL A 167 31.69 10.79 18.88
CA VAL A 167 32.46 10.18 17.78
C VAL A 167 31.69 9.02 17.16
N ARG A 168 31.10 8.13 17.97
CA ARG A 168 30.31 7.00 17.49
C ARG A 168 29.11 7.43 16.66
N LEU A 169 28.39 8.48 17.09
CA LEU A 169 27.19 8.98 16.43
C LEU A 169 27.47 9.69 15.11
N LEU A 170 28.57 10.45 15.01
CA LEU A 170 28.85 11.30 13.85
C LEU A 170 29.73 10.65 12.79
N THR A 171 30.61 9.72 13.16
CA THR A 171 31.56 9.09 12.22
C THR A 171 30.90 8.45 10.99
N PRO A 172 29.77 7.72 11.10
CA PRO A 172 29.09 7.12 9.93
C PRO A 172 28.58 8.13 8.88
N TYR A 173 28.53 9.42 9.23
CA TYR A 173 27.95 10.48 8.41
C TYR A 173 28.97 11.59 8.09
N GLU A 174 30.27 11.34 8.29
CA GLU A 174 31.34 12.34 8.20
C GLU A 174 31.35 13.11 6.86
N GLU A 175 31.09 12.42 5.75
CA GLU A 175 31.02 13.00 4.41
C GLU A 175 29.86 13.99 4.23
N ASP A 176 28.83 13.88 5.08
CA ASP A 176 27.54 14.58 5.00
C ASP A 176 27.30 15.55 6.18
N LEU A 177 28.36 15.86 6.96
CA LEU A 177 28.26 16.79 8.10
C LEU A 177 28.40 18.23 7.65
N ASP A 178 27.62 19.12 8.26
CA ASP A 178 27.85 20.55 8.14
C ASP A 178 29.12 20.99 8.91
N LYS A 179 29.51 22.25 8.76
CA LYS A 179 30.69 22.81 9.41
C LYS A 179 30.67 22.72 10.94
N VAL A 180 29.49 22.85 11.55
CA VAL A 180 29.32 22.85 13.02
C VAL A 180 29.51 21.44 13.57
N LEU A 181 28.84 20.45 12.94
CA LEU A 181 28.94 19.05 13.32
C LEU A 181 30.34 18.48 13.05
N THR A 182 30.98 18.89 11.95
CA THR A 182 32.38 18.57 11.66
C THR A 182 33.31 19.09 12.77
N ALA A 183 33.12 20.33 13.23
CA ALA A 183 33.90 20.89 14.32
C ALA A 183 33.66 20.14 15.65
N LYS A 184 32.40 19.77 15.95
CA LYS A 184 32.06 18.95 17.13
C LYS A 184 32.73 17.57 17.08
N LEU A 185 32.68 16.88 15.94
CA LEU A 185 33.35 15.59 15.74
C LEU A 185 34.86 15.69 15.96
N ASN A 186 35.51 16.69 15.36
CA ASN A 186 36.95 16.91 15.50
C ASN A 186 37.36 17.22 16.95
N LEU A 187 36.57 18.01 17.67
CA LEU A 187 36.80 18.27 19.09
C LEU A 187 36.59 17.00 19.93
N ALA A 188 35.53 16.24 19.66
CA ALA A 188 35.25 14.99 20.37
C ALA A 188 36.38 13.98 20.18
N ARG A 189 36.89 13.80 18.94
CA ARG A 189 38.06 12.95 18.65
C ARG A 189 39.29 13.35 19.47
N LYS A 190 39.57 14.64 19.60
CA LYS A 190 40.69 15.15 20.42
C LYS A 190 40.50 14.95 21.92
N ARG A 191 39.26 14.89 22.40
CA ARG A 191 38.92 14.77 23.83
C ARG A 191 38.67 13.33 24.28
N ALA A 192 38.49 12.41 23.33
CA ALA A 192 38.28 10.99 23.56
C ALA A 192 39.60 10.16 23.58
N GLN A 193 40.72 10.78 23.20
CA GLN A 193 42.09 10.27 23.39
C GLN A 193 42.58 10.61 24.79
#